data_AF-A0A449BRR9-F1
#
_entry.id   AF-A0A449BRR9-F1
#
_cell.length_a   1.000
_cell.length_b   1.000
_cell.length_c   1.000
_cell.angle_alpha   90.00
_cell.angle_beta   90.00
_cell.angle_gamma   90.00
#
_symmetry.space_group_name_H-M   'P 1'
#
loop_
_entity.id
_entity.type
_entity.pdbx_description
1 polymer ?
#
loop_
_entity_poly.entity_id
_entity_poly.type
_entity_poly.pdbx_seq_one_letter_code
_entity_poly.pdbx_strand_id
1 'polypeptide(L)'
;MNKFSFMRRFFKNVVQKNERNIMDRKKVTNVGRGTMLLMSPILFEVKHKEEENSPKTEHIFLAGKTIDFLTQKLFENEFGTSILYLSFFVAYLSLLAHDNKINLLVQKLKFKYSNNMFNVGHPNYKNYLKKRDILGKD
;
A
#
# COMPACT_ATOMS: atom_id res chain seq x y z
N MET A 1 21.91 25.69 21.94
CA MET A 1 20.74 25.25 22.75
C MET A 1 20.06 24.07 22.05
N ASN A 2 20.02 22.91 22.70
CA ASN A 2 19.67 21.62 22.08
C ASN A 2 18.16 21.50 21.77
N LYS A 3 17.80 21.41 20.48
CA LYS A 3 16.43 21.19 19.98
C LYS A 3 15.78 19.91 20.54
N PHE A 4 16.58 18.92 20.95
CA PHE A 4 16.12 17.67 21.54
C PHE A 4 15.49 17.80 22.93
N SER A 5 15.93 18.76 23.76
CA SER A 5 15.39 18.90 25.11
C SER A 5 14.00 19.54 25.12
N PHE A 6 13.70 20.37 24.12
CA PHE A 6 12.40 21.01 23.95
C PHE A 6 11.31 20.00 23.56
N MET A 7 11.59 19.14 22.56
CA MET A 7 10.64 18.11 22.14
C MET A 7 10.33 17.13 23.28
N ARG A 8 11.33 16.71 24.05
CA ARG A 8 11.13 15.80 25.19
C ARG A 8 10.24 16.41 26.29
N ARG A 9 10.34 17.71 26.55
CA ARG A 9 9.46 18.42 27.50
C ARG A 9 8.04 18.56 26.96
N PHE A 10 7.89 18.81 25.66
CA PHE A 10 6.58 18.94 25.02
C PHE A 10 5.78 17.62 25.10
N PHE A 11 6.40 16.50 24.75
CA PHE A 11 5.76 15.18 24.86
C PHE A 11 5.37 14.83 26.30
N LYS A 12 6.23 15.14 27.29
CA LYS A 12 5.91 14.89 28.70
C LYS A 12 4.66 15.67 29.16
N ASN A 13 4.54 16.93 28.76
CA ASN A 13 3.40 17.76 29.13
C ASN A 13 2.09 17.31 28.46
N VAL A 14 2.14 16.85 27.21
CA VAL A 14 0.96 16.34 26.49
C VAL A 14 0.46 15.04 27.13
N VAL A 15 1.36 14.10 27.43
CA VAL A 15 1.02 12.81 28.06
C VAL A 15 0.41 13.03 29.45
N GLN A 16 1.04 13.88 30.27
CA GLN A 16 0.57 14.14 31.64
C GLN A 16 -0.80 14.86 31.66
N LYS A 17 -1.10 15.68 30.64
CA LYS A 17 -2.41 16.34 30.50
C LYS A 17 -3.51 15.35 30.09
N ASN A 18 -3.16 14.32 29.31
CA ASN A 18 -4.09 13.26 28.92
C ASN A 18 -4.46 12.34 30.09
N GLU A 19 -3.51 12.01 30.97
CA GLU A 19 -3.77 11.16 32.14
C GLU A 19 -4.74 11.80 33.14
N ARG A 20 -4.64 13.12 33.36
CA ARG A 20 -5.57 13.86 34.23
C ARG A 20 -7.01 13.86 33.67
N ASN A 21 -7.16 14.05 32.36
CA ASN A 21 -8.48 13.99 31.71
C ASN A 21 -9.16 12.62 31.81
N ILE A 22 -8.38 11.52 31.85
CA ILE A 22 -8.91 10.16 31.99
C ILE A 22 -9.38 9.89 33.43
N MET A 23 -8.66 10.41 34.44
CA MET A 23 -9.08 10.26 35.84
C MET A 23 -10.35 11.02 36.17
N ASP A 24 -10.54 12.22 35.63
CA ASP A 24 -11.76 13.00 35.86
C ASP A 24 -12.99 12.36 35.18
N ARG A 25 -12.83 11.72 34.01
CA ARG A 25 -13.90 10.95 33.36
C ARG A 25 -14.33 9.73 34.18
N LYS A 26 -13.41 9.07 34.89
CA LYS A 26 -13.73 7.91 35.76
C LYS A 26 -14.54 8.27 37.01
N LYS A 27 -14.50 9.51 37.49
CA LYS A 27 -15.31 9.94 38.64
C LYS A 27 -16.77 10.19 38.27
N VAL A 28 -17.05 10.58 37.02
CA VAL A 28 -18.42 10.86 36.54
C VAL A 28 -19.21 9.57 36.27
N THR A 29 -18.53 8.47 35.92
CA THR A 29 -19.20 7.19 35.59
C THR A 29 -19.80 6.48 36.82
N ASN A 30 -19.31 6.74 38.04
CA ASN A 30 -19.79 6.06 39.25
C ASN A 30 -21.03 6.68 39.92
N VAL A 31 -21.49 7.86 39.45
CA VAL A 31 -22.68 8.53 40.00
C VAL A 31 -23.97 8.12 39.26
N GLY A 32 -23.86 7.41 38.14
CA GLY A 32 -24.96 7.19 37.19
C GLY A 32 -25.84 5.95 37.39
N ARG A 33 -25.72 5.20 38.51
CA ARG A 33 -26.50 3.95 38.69
C ARG A 33 -27.96 4.14 39.10
N GLY A 34 -28.42 5.37 39.38
CA GLY A 34 -29.76 5.65 39.91
C GLY A 34 -30.65 6.61 39.12
N THR A 35 -30.17 7.24 38.04
CA THR A 35 -30.90 8.32 37.33
C THR A 35 -31.19 8.04 35.86
N MET A 36 -30.97 6.81 35.39
CA MET A 36 -31.09 6.43 33.98
C MET A 36 -32.51 6.58 33.42
N LEU A 37 -33.53 6.63 34.28
CA LEU A 37 -34.95 6.79 33.88
C LEU A 37 -35.40 8.25 33.72
N LEU A 38 -34.58 9.24 34.10
CA LEU A 38 -34.92 10.68 34.04
C LEU A 38 -34.13 11.47 32.99
N MET A 39 -33.27 10.81 32.20
CA MET A 39 -32.57 11.46 31.10
C MET A 39 -33.52 11.68 29.92
N SER A 40 -33.59 12.91 29.42
CA SER A 40 -34.37 13.22 28.22
C SER A 40 -33.81 12.44 27.01
N PRO A 41 -34.65 12.07 26.01
CA PRO A 41 -34.21 11.30 24.84
C PRO A 41 -33.02 11.94 24.10
N ILE A 42 -32.93 13.27 24.15
CA ILE A 42 -31.83 14.07 23.59
C ILE A 42 -30.52 13.79 24.34
N LEU A 43 -30.56 13.73 25.66
CA LEU A 43 -29.39 13.49 26.50
C LEU A 43 -28.95 12.02 26.45
N PHE A 44 -29.90 11.11 26.22
CA PHE A 44 -29.66 9.69 25.95
C PHE A 44 -28.97 9.49 24.59
N GLU A 45 -29.46 10.13 23.52
CA GLU A 45 -28.81 10.08 22.20
C GLU A 45 -27.39 10.63 22.22
N VAL A 46 -27.15 11.78 22.85
CA VAL A 46 -25.80 12.38 22.89
C VAL A 46 -24.80 11.48 23.64
N LYS A 47 -25.27 10.75 24.66
CA LYS A 47 -24.42 9.86 25.46
C LYS A 47 -24.17 8.50 24.79
N HIS A 48 -25.09 8.04 23.96
CA HIS A 48 -25.03 6.70 23.36
C HIS A 48 -24.76 6.68 21.84
N LYS A 49 -24.73 7.83 21.16
CA LYS A 49 -24.28 7.93 19.75
C LYS A 49 -22.82 7.53 19.54
N GLU A 50 -21.97 7.69 20.56
CA GLU A 50 -20.56 7.28 20.48
C GLU A 50 -20.32 5.84 20.99
N GLU A 51 -21.30 5.25 21.70
CA GLU A 51 -21.23 3.89 22.26
C GLU A 51 -21.86 2.85 21.32
N GLU A 52 -21.69 3.00 20.00
CA GLU A 52 -21.98 1.92 19.07
C GLU A 52 -20.92 0.81 19.23
N ASN A 53 -21.19 -0.11 20.16
CA ASN A 53 -20.44 -1.35 20.32
C ASN A 53 -20.74 -2.27 19.12
N SER A 54 -20.11 -2.00 17.98
CA SER A 54 -20.08 -2.95 16.88
C SER A 54 -19.43 -4.26 17.36
N PRO A 55 -20.06 -5.42 17.12
CA PRO A 55 -19.51 -6.69 17.57
C PRO A 55 -18.14 -6.92 16.92
N LYS A 56 -17.17 -7.41 17.69
CA LYS A 56 -15.76 -7.60 17.24
C LYS A 56 -15.61 -8.46 15.97
N THR A 57 -16.63 -9.26 15.64
CA THR A 57 -16.73 -10.05 14.41
C THR A 57 -16.93 -9.18 13.15
N GLU A 58 -17.41 -7.95 13.28
CA GLU A 58 -17.61 -7.03 12.15
C GLU A 58 -16.32 -6.39 11.62
N HIS A 59 -15.19 -6.53 12.33
CA HIS A 59 -13.90 -6.04 11.86
C HIS A 59 -13.43 -6.76 10.57
N ILE A 60 -13.93 -7.96 10.30
CA ILE A 60 -13.64 -8.70 9.05
C ILE A 60 -14.21 -7.92 7.83
N PHE A 61 -15.29 -7.17 8.04
CA PHE A 61 -15.91 -6.34 7.00
C PHE A 61 -15.35 -4.92 6.96
N LEU A 62 -14.34 -4.58 7.76
CA LEU A 62 -13.78 -3.23 7.80
C LEU A 62 -13.20 -2.84 6.43
N ALA A 63 -12.43 -3.73 5.80
CA ALA A 63 -11.90 -3.49 4.46
C ALA A 63 -13.02 -3.32 3.43
N GLY A 64 -14.07 -4.15 3.48
CA GLY A 64 -15.25 -4.03 2.62
C GLY A 64 -15.97 -2.69 2.80
N LYS A 65 -16.28 -2.29 4.03
CA LYS A 65 -16.90 -1.00 4.36
C LYS A 65 -16.02 0.18 3.92
N THR A 66 -14.69 0.06 4.02
CA THR A 66 -13.77 1.12 3.56
C THR A 66 -13.70 1.22 2.03
N ILE A 67 -13.73 0.08 1.33
CA ILE A 67 -13.76 0.07 -0.14
C ILE A 67 -15.08 0.66 -0.62
N ASP A 68 -16.21 0.26 -0.04
CA ASP A 68 -17.52 0.79 -0.40
C ASP A 68 -17.61 2.31 -0.18
N PHE A 69 -17.11 2.81 0.96
CA PHE A 69 -17.00 4.25 1.22
C PHE A 69 -16.10 4.98 0.19
N LEU A 70 -14.95 4.39 -0.16
CA LEU A 70 -14.07 4.96 -1.18
C LEU A 70 -14.71 4.92 -2.57
N THR A 71 -15.52 3.90 -2.86
CA THR A 71 -16.25 3.79 -4.12
C THR A 71 -17.26 4.92 -4.27
N GLN A 72 -18.14 5.10 -3.28
CA GLN A 72 -19.17 6.14 -3.28
C GLN A 72 -18.57 7.55 -3.28
N LYS A 73 -17.43 7.75 -2.60
CA LYS A 73 -16.82 9.08 -2.46
C LYS A 73 -15.87 9.46 -3.59
N LEU A 74 -15.09 8.50 -4.11
CA LEU A 74 -14.01 8.76 -5.05
C LEU A 74 -14.19 8.04 -6.39
N PHE A 75 -14.49 6.73 -6.40
CA PHE A 75 -14.49 5.95 -7.65
C PHE A 75 -15.72 6.14 -8.54
N GLU A 76 -16.88 6.45 -7.97
CA GLU A 76 -18.11 6.70 -8.75
C GLU A 76 -18.17 8.10 -9.35
N ASN A 77 -17.32 9.02 -8.90
CA ASN A 77 -17.25 10.39 -9.40
C ASN A 77 -16.23 10.52 -10.54
N GLU A 78 -16.13 11.72 -11.11
CA GLU A 78 -15.11 12.09 -12.13
C GLU A 78 -13.66 11.88 -11.65
N PHE A 79 -13.46 11.83 -10.33
CA PHE A 79 -12.16 11.50 -9.75
C PHE A 79 -11.79 10.03 -9.98
N GLY A 80 -12.78 9.13 -10.03
CA GLY A 80 -12.59 7.71 -10.32
C GLY A 80 -12.09 7.46 -11.73
N THR A 81 -12.64 8.18 -12.71
CA THR A 81 -12.14 8.12 -14.10
C THR A 81 -10.71 8.66 -14.21
N SER A 82 -10.35 9.67 -13.41
CA SER A 82 -8.97 10.17 -13.32
C SER A 82 -7.99 9.14 -12.76
N ILE A 83 -8.38 8.40 -11.70
CA ILE A 83 -7.59 7.28 -11.16
C ILE A 83 -7.44 6.17 -12.22
N LEU A 84 -8.51 5.91 -12.96
CA LEU A 84 -8.51 4.91 -14.03
C LEU A 84 -7.52 5.30 -15.14
N TYR A 85 -7.52 6.55 -15.60
CA TYR A 85 -6.53 7.05 -16.56
C TYR A 85 -5.10 6.96 -16.02
N LEU A 86 -4.87 7.26 -14.75
CA LEU A 86 -3.57 7.10 -14.12
C LEU A 86 -3.10 5.64 -14.16
N SER A 87 -4.00 4.68 -13.91
CA SER A 87 -3.67 3.25 -13.97
C SER A 87 -3.26 2.81 -15.37
N PHE A 88 -3.97 3.27 -16.42
CA PHE A 88 -3.61 3.01 -17.80
C PHE A 88 -2.29 3.69 -18.19
N PHE A 89 -2.03 4.89 -17.67
CA PHE A 89 -0.75 5.56 -17.90
C PHE A 89 0.42 4.75 -17.34
N VAL A 90 0.29 4.19 -16.13
CA VAL A 90 1.32 3.32 -15.54
C VAL A 90 1.52 2.06 -16.38
N ALA A 91 0.44 1.42 -16.84
CA ALA A 91 0.51 0.25 -17.71
C ALA A 91 1.23 0.58 -19.04
N TYR A 92 0.88 1.71 -19.65
CA TYR A 92 1.52 2.21 -20.87
C TYR A 92 3.02 2.48 -20.67
N LEU A 93 3.38 3.13 -19.56
CA LEU A 93 4.79 3.41 -19.24
C LEU A 93 5.59 2.11 -19.07
N SER A 94 4.99 1.10 -18.45
CA SER A 94 5.60 -0.22 -18.27
C SER A 94 5.85 -0.90 -19.62
N LEU A 95 4.87 -0.85 -20.53
CA LEU A 95 5.00 -1.39 -21.88
C LEU A 95 6.13 -0.69 -22.65
N LEU A 96 6.16 0.65 -22.63
CA LEU A 96 7.19 1.43 -23.31
C LEU A 96 8.60 1.12 -22.76
N ALA A 97 8.74 1.01 -21.44
CA ALA A 97 10.00 0.66 -20.81
C ALA A 97 10.46 -0.76 -21.19
N HIS A 98 9.52 -1.70 -21.27
CA HIS A 98 9.77 -3.07 -21.68
C HIS A 98 10.25 -3.16 -23.14
N ASP A 99 9.57 -2.47 -24.05
CA ASP A 99 9.92 -2.47 -25.47
C ASP A 99 11.29 -1.82 -25.71
N ASN A 100 11.58 -0.71 -25.04
CA ASN A 100 12.90 -0.08 -25.08
C ASN A 100 14.00 -1.00 -24.56
N LYS A 101 13.74 -1.74 -23.47
CA LYS A 101 14.70 -2.71 -22.92
C LYS A 101 14.99 -3.83 -23.93
N ILE A 102 13.96 -4.38 -24.56
CA ILE A 102 14.13 -5.42 -25.59
C ILE A 102 14.92 -4.87 -26.78
N ASN A 103 14.54 -3.70 -27.28
CA ASN A 103 15.20 -3.11 -28.44
C ASN A 103 16.71 -2.89 -28.19
N LEU A 104 17.07 -2.35 -27.01
CA LEU A 104 18.47 -2.18 -26.61
C LEU A 104 19.21 -3.51 -26.49
N LEU A 105 18.56 -4.55 -25.96
CA LEU A 105 19.15 -5.89 -25.88
C LEU A 105 19.39 -6.50 -27.26
N VAL A 106 18.40 -6.40 -28.15
CA VAL A 106 18.51 -6.88 -29.54
C VAL A 106 19.61 -6.14 -30.29
N GLN A 107 19.73 -4.83 -30.11
CA GLN A 107 20.79 -4.04 -30.72
C GLN A 107 22.18 -4.47 -30.22
N LYS A 108 22.32 -4.69 -28.90
CA LYS A 108 23.57 -5.22 -28.31
C LYS A 108 23.88 -6.63 -28.82
N LEU A 109 22.87 -7.50 -28.94
CA LEU A 109 23.01 -8.85 -29.51
C LEU A 109 23.50 -8.78 -30.96
N LYS A 110 22.92 -7.90 -31.79
CA LYS A 110 23.32 -7.69 -33.19
C LYS A 110 24.79 -7.31 -33.28
N PHE A 111 25.23 -6.28 -32.56
CA PHE A 111 26.63 -5.84 -32.63
C PHE A 111 27.61 -6.88 -32.07
N LYS A 112 27.25 -7.60 -31.01
CA LYS A 112 28.13 -8.58 -30.36
C LYS A 112 28.27 -9.89 -31.13
N TYR A 113 27.18 -10.41 -31.69
CA TYR A 113 27.16 -11.76 -32.28
C TYR A 113 27.18 -11.74 -33.81
N SER A 114 26.63 -10.72 -34.48
CA SER A 114 26.59 -10.69 -35.95
C SER A 114 27.97 -10.65 -36.61
N ASN A 115 28.97 -10.09 -35.92
CA ASN A 115 30.33 -9.98 -36.44
C ASN A 115 31.27 -11.10 -35.94
N ASN A 116 30.76 -12.04 -35.15
CA ASN A 116 31.57 -13.10 -34.57
C ASN A 116 31.43 -14.40 -35.38
N MET A 117 32.42 -14.68 -36.23
CA MET A 117 32.46 -15.90 -37.06
C MET A 117 32.60 -17.21 -36.25
N PHE A 118 32.93 -17.13 -34.96
CA PHE A 118 33.12 -18.30 -34.09
C PHE A 118 31.83 -18.71 -33.35
N ASN A 119 30.85 -17.81 -33.22
CA ASN A 119 29.60 -18.06 -32.51
C ASN A 119 28.44 -18.22 -33.50
N VAL A 120 28.26 -19.44 -34.02
CA VAL A 120 27.16 -19.80 -34.95
C VAL A 120 25.79 -19.88 -34.22
N GLY A 121 25.80 -20.03 -32.89
CA GLY A 121 24.59 -20.10 -32.06
C GLY A 121 24.88 -19.90 -30.57
N HIS A 122 23.89 -20.11 -29.71
CA HIS A 122 24.09 -19.98 -28.27
C HIS A 122 25.02 -21.11 -27.74
N PRO A 123 26.01 -20.81 -26.89
CA PRO A 123 27.03 -21.78 -26.46
C PRO A 123 26.47 -23.07 -25.85
N ASN A 124 25.36 -22.99 -25.12
CA ASN A 124 24.72 -24.16 -24.51
C ASN A 124 24.29 -25.23 -25.54
N TYR A 125 24.04 -24.84 -26.79
CA TYR A 125 23.60 -25.77 -27.83
C TYR A 125 24.74 -26.21 -28.75
N LYS A 126 26.00 -25.87 -28.42
CA LYS A 126 27.17 -26.22 -29.23
C LYS A 126 27.32 -27.73 -29.45
N ASN A 127 26.91 -28.54 -28.46
CA ASN A 127 27.01 -30.01 -28.52
C ASN A 127 26.14 -30.65 -29.60
N TYR A 128 25.12 -29.94 -30.09
CA TYR A 128 24.23 -30.41 -31.15
C TYR A 128 24.69 -29.96 -32.55
N LEU A 129 25.75 -29.15 -32.64
CA LEU A 129 26.33 -28.76 -33.93
C LEU A 129 27.13 -29.93 -34.50
N LYS A 130 27.01 -30.13 -35.83
CA LYS A 130 27.80 -31.14 -36.55
C LYS A 130 29.29 -30.91 -36.29
N LYS A 131 29.98 -31.94 -35.78
CA LYS A 131 31.43 -31.88 -35.58
C LYS A 131 32.11 -31.65 -36.92
N ARG A 132 33.10 -30.77 -36.96
CA ARG A 132 33.88 -30.49 -38.17
C ARG A 132 34.80 -31.70 -38.45
N ASP A 133 34.68 -32.31 -39.62
CA ASP A 133 35.51 -33.46 -40.07
C ASP A 133 36.96 -33.07 -40.44
N ILE A 134 37.44 -31.90 -39.99
CA ILE A 134 38.72 -31.32 -40.44
C ILE A 134 39.90 -31.80 -39.58
N LEU A 135 39.64 -32.39 -38.42
CA LEU A 135 40.63 -33.20 -37.72
C LEU A 135 40.56 -34.60 -38.32
N GLY A 136 41.39 -34.80 -39.34
CA GLY A 136 41.53 -36.07 -40.03
C GLY A 136 41.76 -37.21 -39.04
N LYS A 137 41.24 -38.38 -39.41
CA LYS A 137 41.62 -39.68 -38.85
C LYS A 137 43.15 -39.74 -38.75
N ASP A 138 43.65 -39.92 -37.53
CA ASP A 138 44.92 -40.61 -37.32
C ASP A 138 44.75 -42.10 -37.67
#